data_AF-D4TY60-F1
#
_entry.id   AF-D4TY60-F1
#
_cell.length_a   1.000
_cell.length_b   1.000
_cell.length_c   1.000
_cell.angle_alpha   90.00
_cell.angle_beta   90.00
_cell.angle_gamma   90.00
#
_symmetry.space_group_name_H-M   'P 1'
#
loop_
_entity.id
_entity.type
_entity.pdbx_description
1 polymer ?
#
loop_
_entity_poly.entity_id
_entity_poly.type
_entity_poly.pdbx_seq_one_letter_code
_entity_poly.pdbx_strand_id
1 'polypeptide(L)'
;MAVVEGFAPPAHDWLPGRRGVTLQYPAPSPVYACASGTVTVAGPIAGRGVISIRHEVGGRVVWSTYLPVTPSVAVGDHVQKGSIIGLVEGDSPTLHWGAKTGRRTYIDPIRMTLGRPRLLPWDDALAR
;
A
#
# COMPACT_ATOMS: atom_id res chain seq x y z
N MET A 1 11.38 -3.82 -7.95
CA MET A 1 10.95 -4.59 -6.77
C MET A 1 9.92 -5.60 -7.19
N ALA A 2 9.99 -6.82 -6.66
CA ALA A 2 9.07 -7.89 -7.02
C ALA A 2 8.02 -8.08 -5.93
N VAL A 3 6.80 -8.42 -6.33
CA VAL A 3 5.75 -8.93 -5.43
C VAL A 3 6.08 -10.39 -5.16
N VAL A 4 6.37 -10.73 -3.91
CA VAL A 4 6.64 -12.13 -3.50
C VAL A 4 5.37 -12.84 -3.05
N GLU A 5 4.39 -12.08 -2.54
CA GLU A 5 3.06 -12.59 -2.25
C GLU A 5 2.00 -11.58 -2.69
N GLY A 6 1.09 -12.04 -3.56
CA GLY A 6 0.01 -11.21 -4.08
C GLY A 6 -1.16 -11.05 -3.13
N PHE A 7 -1.98 -10.02 -3.39
CA PHE A 7 -3.24 -9.79 -2.70
C PHE A 7 -4.17 -11.00 -2.87
N ALA A 8 -4.62 -11.56 -1.76
CA ALA A 8 -5.49 -12.73 -1.73
C ALA A 8 -6.40 -12.62 -0.49
N PRO A 9 -7.41 -11.74 -0.54
CA PRO A 9 -8.24 -11.44 0.61
C PRO A 9 -9.02 -12.69 1.02
N PRO A 10 -9.25 -12.89 2.33
CA PRO A 10 -10.02 -14.03 2.78
C PRO A 10 -11.49 -13.91 2.38
N ALA A 11 -12.17 -15.04 2.20
CA ALA A 11 -13.60 -15.06 1.90
C ALA A 11 -14.46 -14.46 3.04
N HIS A 12 -13.98 -14.55 4.28
CA HIS A 12 -14.60 -13.95 5.46
C HIS A 12 -13.52 -13.32 6.36
N ASP A 13 -13.88 -12.31 7.16
CA ASP A 13 -12.92 -11.54 7.95
C ASP A 13 -12.08 -12.36 8.95
N TRP A 14 -12.61 -13.48 9.44
CA TRP A 14 -11.92 -14.36 10.39
C TRP A 14 -11.14 -15.49 9.72
N LEU A 15 -11.21 -15.63 8.39
CA LEU A 15 -10.48 -16.65 7.65
C LEU A 15 -9.07 -16.17 7.28
N PRO A 16 -8.13 -17.10 7.06
CA PRO A 16 -6.78 -16.75 6.61
C PRO A 16 -6.81 -16.13 5.21
N GLY A 17 -5.94 -15.15 4.99
CA GLY A 17 -5.78 -14.48 3.71
C GLY A 17 -4.80 -13.31 3.79
N ARG A 18 -4.39 -12.79 2.64
CA ARG A 18 -3.48 -11.66 2.50
C ARG A 18 -4.26 -10.41 2.08
N ARG A 19 -4.36 -9.46 3.01
CA ARG A 19 -5.08 -8.19 2.88
C ARG A 19 -4.25 -7.05 2.27
N GLY A 20 -3.13 -7.42 1.67
CA GLY A 20 -2.17 -6.55 1.01
C GLY A 20 -1.22 -7.41 0.18
N VAL A 21 -0.16 -6.78 -0.32
CA VAL A 21 0.94 -7.45 -1.01
C VAL A 21 2.19 -7.45 -0.15
N THR A 22 3.02 -8.48 -0.32
CA THR A 22 4.36 -8.54 0.26
C THR A 22 5.37 -8.29 -0.85
N LEU A 23 6.26 -7.32 -0.66
CA LEU A 23 7.29 -6.92 -1.60
C LEU A 23 8.66 -7.40 -1.11
N GLN A 24 9.51 -7.90 -2.02
CA GLN A 24 10.94 -8.02 -1.74
C GLN A 24 11.53 -6.62 -1.65
N TYR A 25 11.83 -6.18 -0.42
CA TYR A 25 12.15 -4.79 -0.08
C TYR A 25 13.09 -4.79 1.13
N PRO A 26 14.36 -5.21 0.95
CA PRO A 26 15.26 -5.47 2.06
C PRO A 26 15.65 -4.19 2.79
N ALA A 27 15.78 -4.30 4.11
CA ALA A 27 16.29 -3.22 4.93
C ALA A 27 17.81 -2.98 4.77
N PRO A 28 18.29 -1.77 5.09
CA PRO A 28 17.50 -0.55 5.25
C PRO A 28 17.11 0.00 3.87
N SER A 29 15.81 0.19 3.63
CA SER A 29 15.34 0.85 2.41
C SER A 29 14.29 1.91 2.75
N PRO A 30 14.34 3.10 2.11
CA PRO A 30 13.34 4.14 2.29
C PRO A 30 11.97 3.67 1.83
N VAL A 31 10.94 3.98 2.61
CA VAL A 31 9.54 3.71 2.28
C VAL A 31 8.88 5.04 1.90
N TYR A 32 8.08 5.01 0.84
CA TYR A 32 7.49 6.20 0.24
C TYR A 32 5.96 6.17 0.30
N ALA A 33 5.34 7.32 0.54
CA ALA A 33 3.90 7.47 0.44
C ALA A 33 3.43 7.24 -1.02
N CYS A 34 2.49 6.32 -1.22
CA CYS A 34 1.99 6.00 -2.58
C CYS A 34 1.15 7.11 -3.20
N ALA A 35 0.57 7.97 -2.36
CA ALA A 35 -0.25 9.12 -2.73
C ALA A 35 -0.19 10.17 -1.62
N SER A 36 -0.56 11.42 -1.93
CA SER A 36 -0.69 12.47 -0.92
C SER A 36 -1.80 12.13 0.07
N GLY A 37 -1.67 12.55 1.32
CA GLY A 37 -2.64 12.24 2.37
C GLY A 37 -2.22 12.70 3.76
N THR A 38 -2.95 12.22 4.76
CA THR A 38 -2.70 12.50 6.17
C THR A 38 -2.37 11.21 6.91
N VAL A 39 -1.29 11.21 7.66
CA VAL A 39 -0.87 10.06 8.48
C VAL A 39 -1.89 9.85 9.61
N THR A 40 -2.41 8.63 9.71
CA THR A 40 -3.41 8.21 10.71
C THR A 40 -2.86 7.25 11.75
N VAL A 41 -1.76 6.57 11.43
CA VAL A 41 -0.99 5.69 12.33
C VAL A 41 0.48 5.88 11.99
N ALA A 42 1.32 6.02 13.01
CA ALA A 42 2.78 5.99 12.90
C ALA A 42 3.37 5.50 14.23
N GLY A 43 3.71 4.22 14.31
CA GLY A 43 4.22 3.63 15.54
C GLY A 43 4.06 2.11 15.62
N PRO A 44 4.42 1.49 16.75
CA PRO A 44 4.41 0.04 16.92
C PRO A 44 2.98 -0.52 17.04
N ILE A 45 2.69 -1.58 16.29
CA ILE A 45 1.51 -2.43 16.43
C ILE A 45 1.97 -3.88 16.43
N ALA A 46 1.62 -4.63 17.47
CA ALA A 46 2.02 -6.04 17.63
C ALA A 46 3.54 -6.26 17.43
N GLY A 47 4.36 -5.34 17.93
CA GLY A 47 5.83 -5.44 17.90
C GLY A 47 6.49 -5.01 16.58
N ARG A 48 5.73 -4.53 15.59
CA ARG A 48 6.26 -4.00 14.33
C ARG A 48 5.83 -2.56 14.11
N GLY A 49 6.71 -1.73 13.58
CA GLY A 49 6.40 -0.37 13.16
C GLY A 49 5.41 -0.36 11.99
N VAL A 50 4.36 0.42 12.12
CA VAL A 50 3.29 0.56 11.14
C VAL A 50 3.07 2.03 10.82
N ILE A 51 2.88 2.32 9.53
CA ILE A 51 2.40 3.61 9.07
C ILE A 51 1.12 3.39 8.28
N SER A 52 0.05 4.11 8.61
CA SER A 52 -1.18 4.15 7.81
C SER A 52 -1.49 5.58 7.38
N ILE A 53 -1.78 5.80 6.11
CA ILE A 53 -2.07 7.13 5.54
C ILE A 53 -3.48 7.12 4.98
N ARG A 54 -4.30 8.09 5.36
CA ARG A 54 -5.60 8.37 4.76
C ARG A 54 -5.40 9.25 3.53
N HIS A 55 -5.85 8.77 2.39
CA HIS A 55 -5.84 9.46 1.13
C HIS A 55 -7.25 9.82 0.68
N GLU A 56 -7.35 10.88 -0.10
CA GLU A 56 -8.56 11.20 -0.87
C GLU A 56 -8.20 11.20 -2.34
N VAL A 57 -8.69 10.20 -3.08
CA VAL A 57 -8.33 9.99 -4.49
C VAL A 57 -9.62 9.83 -5.30
N GLY A 58 -9.86 10.77 -6.22
CA GLY A 58 -11.05 10.74 -7.08
C GLY A 58 -12.37 10.73 -6.31
N GLY A 59 -12.45 11.49 -5.20
CA GLY A 59 -13.63 11.56 -4.33
C GLY A 59 -13.85 10.33 -3.44
N ARG A 60 -12.89 9.41 -3.38
CA ARG A 60 -12.95 8.21 -2.54
C ARG A 60 -11.86 8.24 -1.48
N VAL A 61 -12.20 7.77 -0.29
CA VAL A 61 -11.25 7.62 0.81
C VAL A 61 -10.60 6.24 0.73
N VAL A 62 -9.27 6.22 0.79
CA VAL A 62 -8.46 4.99 0.81
C VAL A 62 -7.43 5.13 1.92
N TRP A 63 -7.26 4.10 2.73
CA TRP A 63 -6.13 4.01 3.65
C TRP A 63 -5.09 3.06 3.07
N SER A 64 -3.86 3.54 2.89
CA SER A 64 -2.70 2.68 2.67
C SER A 64 -2.05 2.34 4.01
N THR A 65 -1.38 1.19 4.12
CA THR A 65 -0.66 0.79 5.33
C THR A 65 0.64 0.07 4.99
N TYR A 66 1.72 0.40 5.68
CA TYR A 66 3.08 -0.07 5.46
C TYR A 66 3.65 -0.66 6.74
N LEU A 67 4.24 -1.86 6.66
CA LEU A 67 4.95 -2.51 7.76
C LEU A 67 5.91 -3.59 7.24
N PRO A 68 6.97 -3.95 7.95
CA PRO A 68 7.48 -3.28 9.14
C PRO A 68 8.32 -2.05 8.78
N VAL A 69 8.00 -0.90 9.37
CA VAL A 69 8.63 0.40 9.06
C VAL A 69 8.94 1.18 10.33
N THR A 70 10.20 1.61 10.49
CA THR A 70 10.58 2.67 11.43
C THR A 70 10.09 4.02 10.90
N PRO A 71 9.08 4.66 11.51
CA PRO A 71 8.49 5.88 10.96
C PRO A 71 9.41 7.09 11.06
N SER A 72 9.38 7.94 10.03
CA SER A 72 9.98 9.29 10.03
C SER A 72 8.92 10.39 10.00
N VAL A 73 7.65 10.02 10.23
CA VAL A 73 6.47 10.89 10.25
C VAL A 73 5.65 10.59 11.52
N ALA A 74 4.82 11.54 11.93
CA ALA A 74 3.90 11.44 13.05
C ALA A 74 2.43 11.42 12.60
N VAL A 75 1.54 10.96 13.48
CA VAL A 75 0.09 11.06 13.25
C VAL A 75 -0.31 12.53 13.09
N GLY A 76 -1.12 12.83 12.08
CA GLY A 76 -1.53 14.19 11.72
C GLY A 76 -0.68 14.82 10.62
N ASP A 77 0.51 14.29 10.34
CA ASP A 77 1.38 14.84 9.29
C ASP A 77 0.72 14.72 7.91
N HIS A 78 0.89 15.77 7.11
CA HIS A 78 0.54 15.76 5.70
C HIS A 78 1.75 15.33 4.87
N VAL A 79 1.57 14.31 4.04
CA VAL A 79 2.60 13.80 3.13
C VAL A 79 2.17 13.98 1.69
N GLN A 80 3.15 14.19 0.82
CA GLN A 80 2.92 14.19 -0.63
C GLN A 80 3.21 12.81 -1.19
N LYS A 81 2.64 12.51 -2.37
CA LYS A 81 3.04 11.34 -3.15
C LYS A 81 4.57 11.34 -3.33
N GLY A 82 5.22 10.24 -2.98
CA GLY A 82 6.67 10.09 -3.09
C GLY A 82 7.45 10.70 -1.92
N SER A 83 6.82 11.28 -0.89
CA SER A 83 7.51 11.62 0.35
C SER A 83 8.03 10.37 1.04
N ILE A 84 9.26 10.43 1.58
CA ILE A 84 9.78 9.40 2.48
C ILE A 84 8.97 9.45 3.78
N ILE A 85 8.46 8.30 4.20
CA ILE A 85 7.65 8.17 5.43
C ILE A 85 8.35 7.33 6.51
N GLY A 86 9.42 6.65 6.16
CA GLY A 86 10.22 5.86 7.10
C GLY A 86 11.21 4.96 6.39
N LEU A 87 11.78 4.02 7.16
CA LEU A 87 12.70 3.00 6.67
C LEU A 87 12.16 1.62 7.03
N VAL A 88 12.34 0.63 6.14
CA VAL A 88 12.08 -0.78 6.51
C VAL A 88 12.92 -1.16 7.71
N GLU A 89 12.32 -1.82 8.70
CA GLU A 89 13.02 -2.29 9.90
C GLU A 89 14.19 -3.22 9.55
N GLY A 90 15.33 -3.04 10.22
CA GLY A 90 16.62 -3.65 9.86
C GLY A 90 16.65 -5.18 9.76
N ASP A 91 15.74 -5.87 10.45
CA ASP A 91 15.63 -7.33 10.46
C ASP A 91 14.68 -7.86 9.37
N SER A 92 14.07 -6.99 8.55
CA SER A 92 13.07 -7.38 7.57
C SER A 92 13.61 -7.40 6.12
N PRO A 93 13.48 -8.53 5.41
CA PRO A 93 13.77 -8.60 3.98
C PRO A 93 12.61 -8.09 3.10
N THR A 94 11.45 -7.85 3.69
CA THR A 94 10.21 -7.55 2.98
C THR A 94 9.45 -6.36 3.55
N LEU A 95 8.59 -5.79 2.71
CA LEU A 95 7.61 -4.78 3.08
C LEU A 95 6.21 -5.30 2.75
N HIS A 96 5.34 -5.36 3.74
CA HIS A 96 3.90 -5.49 3.53
C HIS A 96 3.29 -4.13 3.22
N TRP A 97 2.53 -4.06 2.15
CA TRP A 97 1.73 -2.90 1.77
C TRP A 97 0.27 -3.32 1.63
N GLY A 98 -0.62 -2.72 2.41
CA GLY A 98 -2.05 -2.97 2.38
C GLY A 98 -2.84 -1.73 1.97
N ALA A 99 -4.07 -1.95 1.50
CA ALA A 99 -5.01 -0.87 1.20
C ALA A 99 -6.46 -1.25 1.57
N LYS A 100 -7.22 -0.28 2.09
CA LYS A 100 -8.64 -0.45 2.42
C LYS A 100 -9.47 0.80 2.12
N THR A 101 -10.74 0.61 1.76
CA THR A 101 -11.72 1.67 1.49
C THR A 101 -12.76 1.81 2.59
N GLY A 102 -12.76 0.90 3.57
CA GLY A 102 -13.66 0.90 4.70
C GLY A 102 -13.11 0.03 5.82
N ARG A 103 -13.88 -0.15 6.89
CA ARG A 103 -13.43 -0.88 8.08
C ARG A 103 -13.01 -2.32 7.80
N ARG A 104 -13.69 -2.98 6.85
CA ARG A 104 -13.52 -4.40 6.50
C ARG A 104 -13.25 -4.62 5.00
N THR A 105 -13.25 -3.55 4.21
CA THR A 105 -13.13 -3.65 2.74
C THR A 105 -11.70 -3.39 2.32
N TYR A 106 -10.96 -4.46 2.06
CA TYR A 106 -9.60 -4.42 1.54
C TYR A 106 -9.60 -4.44 0.02
N ILE A 107 -8.63 -3.76 -0.58
CA ILE A 107 -8.43 -3.72 -2.02
C ILE A 107 -6.98 -4.10 -2.33
N ASP A 108 -6.74 -4.55 -3.55
CA ASP A 108 -5.37 -4.75 -4.04
C ASP A 108 -4.64 -3.39 -4.11
N PRO A 109 -3.60 -3.17 -3.29
CA PRO A 109 -2.87 -1.90 -3.26
C PRO A 109 -2.16 -1.59 -4.58
N ILE A 110 -1.83 -2.59 -5.40
CA ILE A 110 -1.22 -2.37 -6.73
C ILE A 110 -2.13 -1.54 -7.62
N ARG A 111 -3.45 -1.59 -7.42
CA ARG A 111 -4.41 -0.74 -8.16
C ARG A 111 -4.19 0.76 -7.93
N MET A 112 -3.50 1.15 -6.86
CA MET A 112 -3.16 2.55 -6.57
C MET A 112 -1.97 3.06 -7.40
N THR A 113 -1.21 2.17 -8.06
CA THR A 113 -0.10 2.56 -8.95
C THR A 113 -0.53 2.70 -10.41
N LEU A 114 -1.64 2.05 -10.78
CA LEU A 114 -2.17 2.08 -12.14
C LEU A 114 -2.88 3.42 -12.41
N GLY A 115 -2.55 4.03 -13.54
CA GLY A 115 -3.32 5.15 -14.06
C GLY A 115 -4.72 4.73 -14.49
N ARG A 116 -5.53 5.70 -14.93
CA ARG A 116 -6.84 5.40 -15.52
C ARG A 116 -6.62 4.47 -16.72
N PRO A 117 -7.24 3.28 -16.77
CA PRO A 117 -7.15 2.43 -17.94
C PRO A 117 -7.65 3.23 -19.15
N ARG A 118 -6.87 3.22 -20.24
CA ARG A 118 -7.28 3.75 -21.53
C ARG A 118 -7.56 2.56 -22.42
N LEU A 119 -8.79 2.48 -22.92
CA LEU A 119 -9.09 1.56 -24.01
C LEU A 119 -8.33 2.05 -25.24
N LEU A 120 -7.50 1.18 -25.81
CA LEU A 120 -7.00 1.40 -27.15
C LEU A 120 -8.14 1.08 -28.13
N PRO A 121 -8.18 1.75 -29.29
CA PRO A 121 -9.05 1.33 -30.39
C PRO A 121 -8.92 -0.19 -30.59
N TRP A 122 -10.05 -0.85 -30.73
CA TRP A 122 -10.09 -2.26 -31.09
C TRP A 122 -9.86 -2.37 -32.59
N ASP A 123 -8.62 -2.57 -33.00
CA ASP A 123 -8.29 -2.73 -34.40
C ASP A 123 -8.62 -4.16 -34.83
N ASP A 124 -9.79 -4.38 -35.43
CA ASP A 124 -10.07 -5.56 -36.29
C ASP A 124 -9.19 -5.56 -37.57
N ALA A 125 -8.14 -4.73 -37.65
CA ALA A 125 -7.41 -4.40 -38.87
C ALA A 125 -6.15 -5.25 -39.13
N LEU A 126 -5.76 -6.15 -38.22
CA LEU A 126 -4.65 -7.10 -38.44
C LEU A 126 -5.10 -8.54 -38.72
N ALA A 127 -6.40 -8.78 -38.84
CA ALA A 127 -6.96 -10.07 -39.27
C ALA A 127 -7.28 -10.04 -40.78
N ARG A 128 -6.24 -9.96 -41.61
CA ARG A 128 -6.25 -10.43 -43.00
C ARG A 128 -4.92 -11.07 -43.34
#